data_AF-A0A9D5RXW5-F1
#
_entry.id   AF-A0A9D5RXW5-F1
#
_cell.length_a   1.000
_cell.length_b   1.000
_cell.length_c   1.000
_cell.angle_alpha   90.00
_cell.angle_beta   90.00
_cell.angle_gamma   90.00
#
_symmetry.space_group_name_H-M   'P 1'
#
loop_
_entity.id
_entity.type
_entity.pdbx_description
1 polymer ?
#
loop_
_entity_poly.entity_id
_entity_poly.type
_entity_poly.pdbx_seq_one_letter_code
_entity_poly.pdbx_strand_id
1 'polypeptide(L)'
;MPVIVDSFNKNIYIGDKMVGYIGRNVLYINGHKFADISDDGIISYGEYEVGYVDDDNSIIIRDEEAGYIDGDGNFRFYNIKL
;
A
#
# COMPACT_ATOMS: atom_id res chain seq x y z
N MET A 1 -3.00 15.22 -0.23
CA MET A 1 -3.10 13.89 0.41
C MET A 1 -3.98 13.01 -0.46
N PRO A 2 -3.49 11.86 -0.95
CA PRO A 2 -4.28 10.91 -1.73
C PRO A 2 -5.37 10.31 -0.83
N VAL A 3 -6.56 10.10 -1.39
CA VAL A 3 -7.70 9.54 -0.64
C VAL A 3 -7.61 8.01 -0.71
N ILE A 4 -7.06 7.38 0.34
CA ILE A 4 -6.92 5.90 0.39
C ILE A 4 -8.25 5.16 0.36
N VAL A 5 -9.34 5.85 0.72
CA VAL A 5 -10.70 5.28 0.78
C VAL A 5 -11.11 4.63 -0.55
N ASP A 6 -10.68 5.18 -1.69
CA ASP A 6 -10.99 4.64 -3.01
C ASP A 6 -10.22 3.34 -3.35
N SER A 7 -9.19 3.02 -2.55
CA SER A 7 -8.39 1.80 -2.66
C SER A 7 -8.93 0.63 -1.82
N PHE A 8 -9.99 0.84 -1.03
CA PHE A 8 -10.58 -0.26 -0.25
C PHE A 8 -11.19 -1.33 -1.16
N ASN A 9 -11.01 -2.59 -0.77
CA ASN A 9 -11.33 -3.80 -1.56
C ASN A 9 -10.55 -3.93 -2.88
N LYS A 10 -9.50 -3.13 -3.10
CA LYS A 10 -8.60 -3.28 -4.25
C LYS A 10 -7.47 -4.25 -3.93
N ASN A 11 -6.68 -4.55 -4.95
CA ASN A 11 -5.67 -5.59 -4.89
C ASN A 11 -4.28 -5.02 -4.59
N ILE A 12 -3.40 -5.88 -4.07
CA ILE A 12 -1.97 -5.58 -3.91
C ILE A 12 -1.19 -6.49 -4.85
N TYR A 13 -0.31 -5.89 -5.65
CA TYR A 13 0.55 -6.58 -6.59
C TYR A 13 2.03 -6.32 -6.29
N ILE A 14 2.86 -7.32 -6.58
CA ILE A 14 4.32 -7.17 -6.71
C ILE A 14 4.69 -7.59 -8.13
N GLY A 15 5.15 -6.64 -8.94
CA GLY A 15 5.19 -6.80 -10.39
C GLY A 15 3.79 -7.15 -10.93
N ASP A 16 3.67 -8.27 -11.64
CA ASP A 16 2.39 -8.75 -12.21
C ASP A 16 1.62 -9.71 -11.29
N LYS A 17 2.17 -10.06 -10.12
CA LYS A 17 1.56 -11.06 -9.24
C LYS A 17 0.68 -10.40 -8.19
N MET A 18 -0.60 -10.77 -8.16
CA MET A 18 -1.49 -10.44 -7.03
C MET A 18 -1.03 -11.22 -5.78
N VAL A 19 -0.75 -10.49 -4.70
CA VAL A 19 -0.24 -11.05 -3.44
C VAL A 19 -1.17 -10.79 -2.26
N GLY A 20 -2.18 -9.96 -2.45
CA GLY A 20 -3.00 -9.48 -1.35
C GLY A 20 -4.13 -8.56 -1.77
N TYR A 21 -4.75 -7.95 -0.77
CA TYR A 21 -5.84 -6.98 -0.94
C TYR A 21 -5.81 -5.94 0.17
N ILE A 22 -6.48 -4.83 -0.09
CA ILE A 22 -6.61 -3.68 0.80
C ILE A 22 -7.96 -3.81 1.50
N GLY A 23 -7.95 -4.12 2.79
CA GLY A 23 -9.13 -4.05 3.64
C GLY A 23 -9.38 -2.63 4.12
N ARG A 24 -10.39 -2.48 4.98
CA ARG A 24 -10.65 -1.20 5.64
C ARG A 24 -9.47 -0.86 6.57
N ASN A 25 -8.65 0.10 6.15
CA ASN A 25 -7.49 0.60 6.88
C ASN A 25 -6.41 -0.45 7.18
N VAL A 26 -6.38 -1.54 6.43
CA VAL A 26 -5.45 -2.66 6.65
C VAL A 26 -5.00 -3.23 5.31
N LEU A 27 -3.70 -3.44 5.15
CA LEU A 27 -3.11 -4.19 4.03
C LEU A 27 -3.02 -5.66 4.40
N TYR A 28 -3.58 -6.54 3.57
CA TYR A 28 -3.51 -8.00 3.75
C TYR A 28 -2.63 -8.62 2.66
N ILE A 29 -1.65 -9.43 3.06
CA ILE A 29 -0.78 -10.18 2.16
C ILE A 29 -0.94 -11.67 2.48
N ASN A 30 -1.17 -12.50 1.46
CA ASN A 30 -1.46 -13.94 1.62
C ASN A 30 -2.55 -14.24 2.67
N GLY A 31 -3.55 -13.36 2.81
CA GLY A 31 -4.66 -13.52 3.77
C GLY A 31 -4.33 -13.14 5.22
N HIS A 32 -3.12 -12.66 5.51
CA HIS A 32 -2.72 -12.20 6.83
C HIS A 32 -2.60 -10.67 6.86
N LYS A 33 -2.97 -10.06 7.98
CA LYS A 33 -2.71 -8.63 8.22
C LYS A 33 -1.20 -8.39 8.10
N PHE A 34 -0.82 -7.53 7.17
CA PHE A 34 0.56 -7.13 6.95
C PHE A 34 0.85 -5.79 7.62
N ALA A 35 0.06 -4.76 7.34
CA ALA A 35 0.23 -3.41 7.88
C ALA A 35 -1.12 -2.72 8.06
N ASP A 36 -1.16 -1.69 8.90
CA ASP A 36 -2.27 -0.73 8.93
C ASP A 36 -2.01 0.38 7.90
N ILE A 37 -3.08 0.94 7.35
CA ILE A 37 -3.02 2.13 6.49
C ILE A 37 -4.13 3.10 6.89
N SER A 38 -3.81 4.36 7.09
CA SER A 38 -4.77 5.40 7.41
C SER A 38 -5.40 6.00 6.15
N ASP A 39 -6.47 6.78 6.33
CA ASP A 39 -7.19 7.40 5.21
C ASP A 39 -6.35 8.49 4.49
N ASP A 40 -5.35 9.04 5.18
CA ASP A 40 -4.38 10.02 4.68
C ASP A 40 -3.10 9.37 4.09
N GLY A 41 -3.04 8.04 4.01
CA GLY A 41 -1.95 7.35 3.32
C GLY A 41 -0.80 6.86 4.19
N ILE A 42 -0.80 7.10 5.50
CA ILE A 42 0.26 6.62 6.40
C ILE A 42 0.18 5.09 6.55
N ILE A 43 1.31 4.41 6.34
CA ILE A 43 1.44 2.96 6.45
C ILE A 43 2.23 2.64 7.72
N SER A 44 1.65 1.80 8.58
CA SER A 44 2.23 1.47 9.88
C SER A 44 2.31 -0.04 10.13
N TYR A 45 3.40 -0.47 10.78
CA TYR A 45 3.59 -1.84 11.26
C TYR A 45 3.71 -1.83 12.78
N GLY A 46 2.62 -2.17 13.48
CA GLY A 46 2.52 -2.00 14.92
C GLY A 46 2.47 -0.52 15.29
N GLU A 47 3.42 -0.06 16.12
CA GLU A 47 3.52 1.35 16.55
C GLU A 47 4.44 2.19 15.66
N TYR A 48 5.04 1.58 14.63
CA TYR A 48 6.01 2.25 13.76
C TYR A 48 5.38 2.64 12.43
N GLU A 49 5.51 3.91 12.07
CA GLU A 49 5.32 4.37 10.70
C GLU A 49 6.46 3.82 9.84
N VAL A 50 6.11 3.13 8.75
CA VAL A 50 7.09 2.50 7.85
C VAL A 50 7.08 3.11 6.46
N GLY A 51 6.07 3.92 6.15
CA GLY A 51 5.92 4.59 4.87
C GLY A 51 4.62 5.35 4.74
N TYR A 52 4.39 5.91 3.57
CA TYR A 52 3.19 6.68 3.25
C TYR A 52 2.88 6.62 1.76
N VAL A 53 1.68 7.05 1.38
CA VAL A 53 1.31 7.32 -0.01
C VAL A 53 1.35 8.83 -0.24
N ASP A 54 2.17 9.27 -1.19
CA ASP A 54 2.31 10.68 -1.56
C ASP A 54 1.19 11.12 -2.52
N ASP A 55 1.06 12.43 -2.71
CA ASP A 55 0.00 13.08 -3.47
C ASP A 55 0.00 12.73 -4.96
N ASP A 56 1.12 12.26 -5.49
CA ASP A 56 1.27 11.78 -6.86
C ASP A 56 0.98 10.28 -7.02
N ASN A 57 0.41 9.66 -5.99
CA ASN A 57 0.15 8.22 -5.87
C ASN A 57 1.40 7.35 -5.69
N SER A 58 2.58 7.91 -5.46
CA SER A 58 3.77 7.15 -5.11
C SER A 58 3.62 6.52 -3.72
N ILE A 59 4.04 5.27 -3.57
CA ILE A 59 4.11 4.58 -2.28
C ILE A 59 5.56 4.65 -1.82
N ILE A 60 5.81 5.39 -0.74
CA ILE A 60 7.14 5.58 -0.15
C ILE A 60 7.28 4.66 1.06
N ILE A 61 8.31 3.82 1.10
CA ILE A 61 8.64 2.97 2.26
C ILE A 61 10.09 3.26 2.64
N ARG A 62 10.35 3.60 3.91
CA ARG A 62 11.71 3.95 4.40
C ARG A 62 12.45 4.96 3.51
N ASP A 63 11.77 6.05 3.16
CA ASP A 63 12.30 7.14 2.33
C ASP A 63 12.64 6.78 0.86
N GLU A 64 12.22 5.60 0.38
CA GLU A 64 12.39 5.17 -1.00
C GLU A 64 11.04 4.89 -1.67
N GLU A 65 10.92 5.25 -2.95
CA GLU A 65 9.75 4.90 -3.76
C GLU A 65 9.71 3.38 -3.97
N ALA A 66 8.70 2.75 -3.37
CA ALA A 66 8.51 1.31 -3.35
C ALA A 66 7.45 0.84 -4.35
N GLY A 67 6.64 1.76 -4.88
CA GLY A 67 5.54 1.46 -5.79
C GLY A 67 4.65 2.66 -6.04
N TYR A 68 3.45 2.38 -6.56
CA TYR A 68 2.44 3.39 -6.83
C TYR A 68 1.02 2.82 -6.72
N ILE A 69 0.02 3.70 -6.67
CA ILE A 69 -1.40 3.33 -6.84
C ILE A 69 -1.78 3.48 -8.32
N ASP A 70 -2.27 2.41 -8.96
CA ASP A 70 -2.72 2.47 -10.35
C ASP A 70 -4.11 3.13 -10.49
N GLY A 71 -4.54 3.40 -11.72
CA GLY A 71 -5.82 4.07 -12.00
C GLY A 71 -7.07 3.30 -11.54
N ASP A 72 -6.92 2.03 -11.17
CA ASP A 72 -7.99 1.20 -10.61
C ASP A 72 -7.97 1.18 -9.07
N GLY A 73 -7.03 1.89 -8.43
CA GLY A 73 -6.86 1.94 -6.98
C GLY A 73 -6.07 0.76 -6.42
N ASN A 74 -5.38 -0.03 -7.25
CA ASN A 74 -4.55 -1.13 -6.76
C ASN A 74 -3.17 -0.63 -6.35
N PHE A 75 -2.62 -1.24 -5.30
CA PHE A 75 -1.24 -0.99 -4.90
C PHE A 75 -0.31 -1.85 -5.77
N ARG A 76 0.62 -1.19 -6.45
CA ARG A 76 1.61 -1.79 -7.35
C ARG A 76 2.99 -1.57 -6.78
N PHE A 77 3.53 -2.56 -6.06
CA PHE A 77 4.91 -2.50 -5.58
C PHE A 77 5.87 -2.91 -6.68
N TYR A 78 6.96 -2.16 -6.81
CA TYR A 78 8.09 -2.57 -7.61
C TYR A 78 8.68 -3.85 -7.01
N ASN A 79 9.39 -4.63 -7.83
CA ASN A 79 10.03 -5.85 -7.35
C ASN A 79 11.21 -5.48 -6.45
N ILE A 80 10.93 -5.20 -5.18
CA ILE A 80 11.95 -4.93 -4.17
C ILE A 80 12.62 -6.27 -3.90
N LYS A 81 13.84 -6.45 -4.40
CA LYS A 81 14.71 -7.50 -3.87
C LYS A 81 14.94 -7.15 -2.40
N LEU A 82 14.31 -7.90 -1.49
CA LEU A 82 14.69 -7.92 -0.09
C LEU A 82 16.15 -8.38 0.06
#